data_AF-A0A970HAN3-F1
#
_entry.id   AF-A0A970HAN3-F1
#
_cell.length_a   1.000
_cell.length_b   1.000
_cell.length_c   1.000
_cell.angle_alpha   90.00
_cell.angle_beta   90.00
_cell.angle_gamma   90.00
#
_symmetry.space_group_name_H-M   'P 1'
#
loop_
_entity.id
_entity.type
_entity.pdbx_description
1 polymer ?
#
loop_
_entity_poly.entity_id
_entity_poly.type
_entity_poly.pdbx_seq_one_letter_code
_entity_poly.pdbx_strand_id
1 'polypeptide(L)'
;MTQGDMNLRWFDFDSGGSVTFYAHKDGQPGLAGGGFQEFHRALDVWTGAAGTPIRYVYGGTTTSSGGLATYDWTNAILFADPNDEIEGTFDCAAGGTLAVGGPWYNTNVTGTFDGRPFVRIQGGDLVTNDGIDCYFQRIAHPAAAAEELFAHELGHTLGMGHSSEDPSEPNSLLRDALMYYRIHSDGRGGRLNADDIAGIRALYAAGGGSMPPPDDSPTTLYLLNHRFAVTLTWKNQYNGVTGTARAVPNSDLTGFFYFDDPQNLELMVKILDFGTAIKVFYGQVTNLHFELVVTDRLTGRVKKYKNTAGDCGDIDHDFAKATALGSAVVLEGTGEPIFTPKSACLPGPNTLCLLGGRFRVEADWRNQYNGTSGTAQAGNLSDLTGYFTFTEPANIEILAKTLDFTDRILFLWGSLSNLEYTLRLTNMETGVTRTYHNPPGKFCGGLDNNAF
;
A
#
# COMPACT_ATOMS: atom_id res chain seq x y z
N MET A 1 -1.50 -18.55 33.29
CA MET A 1 -1.09 -19.85 32.71
C MET A 1 0.04 -19.60 31.73
N THR A 2 1.16 -20.34 31.80
CA THR A 2 2.21 -20.23 30.78
C THR A 2 1.66 -20.72 29.43
N GLN A 3 1.51 -19.82 28.45
CA GLN A 3 1.05 -20.14 27.10
C GLN A 3 2.16 -20.90 26.35
N GLY A 4 2.27 -22.20 26.60
CA GLY A 4 3.40 -23.01 26.15
C GLY A 4 3.45 -23.18 24.63
N ASP A 5 4.63 -22.87 24.06
CA ASP A 5 5.18 -23.30 22.75
C ASP A 5 4.25 -23.28 21.52
N MET A 6 3.13 -22.55 21.55
CA MET A 6 2.19 -22.44 20.44
C MET A 6 2.35 -21.10 19.72
N ASN A 7 2.92 -21.16 18.52
CA ASN A 7 2.97 -20.05 17.59
C ASN A 7 1.55 -19.62 17.20
N LEU A 8 1.03 -18.56 17.84
CA LEU A 8 -0.28 -17.97 17.59
C LEU A 8 -0.11 -16.66 16.81
N ARG A 9 -0.90 -16.44 15.75
CA ARG A 9 -0.97 -15.14 15.08
C ARG A 9 -2.29 -14.88 14.38
N TRP A 10 -2.63 -13.61 14.25
CA TRP A 10 -3.65 -13.12 13.32
C TRP A 10 -3.11 -13.21 11.89
N PHE A 11 -3.90 -13.74 10.95
CA PHE A 11 -3.56 -13.74 9.52
C PHE A 11 -4.29 -12.64 8.74
N ASP A 12 -5.22 -11.95 9.40
CA ASP A 12 -6.11 -10.94 8.83
C ASP A 12 -5.36 -9.67 8.39
N PHE A 13 -4.22 -9.38 9.03
CA PHE A 13 -3.33 -8.29 8.65
C PHE A 13 -2.52 -8.57 7.37
N ASP A 14 -2.29 -9.85 7.02
CA ASP A 14 -1.43 -10.22 5.87
C ASP A 14 -2.01 -9.76 4.52
N SER A 15 -3.32 -9.54 4.46
CA SER A 15 -4.03 -8.98 3.30
C SER A 15 -4.47 -7.53 3.50
N GLY A 16 -3.82 -6.78 4.40
CA GLY A 16 -4.17 -5.38 4.71
C GLY A 16 -5.50 -5.21 5.46
N GLY A 17 -6.02 -6.29 6.04
CA GLY A 17 -7.22 -6.28 6.87
C GLY A 17 -6.98 -5.64 8.23
N SER A 18 -8.02 -5.62 9.06
CA SER A 18 -8.00 -5.03 10.40
C SER A 18 -8.80 -5.88 11.37
N VAL A 19 -8.43 -5.84 12.65
CA VAL A 19 -9.17 -6.49 13.74
C VAL A 19 -9.77 -5.38 14.61
N THR A 20 -11.09 -5.38 14.75
CA THR A 20 -11.80 -4.37 15.55
C THR A 20 -11.96 -4.85 16.98
N PHE A 21 -11.61 -3.99 17.94
CA PHE A 21 -11.82 -4.19 19.37
C PHE A 21 -12.82 -3.17 19.92
N TYR A 22 -13.61 -3.58 20.89
CA TYR A 22 -14.60 -2.75 21.60
C TYR A 22 -14.26 -2.66 23.08
N ALA A 23 -14.74 -1.63 23.77
CA ALA A 23 -14.70 -1.56 25.22
C ALA A 23 -16.08 -1.85 25.80
N HIS A 24 -16.18 -2.62 26.89
CA HIS A 24 -17.47 -2.81 27.52
C HIS A 24 -18.02 -1.49 28.08
N LYS A 25 -19.30 -1.21 27.82
CA LYS A 25 -19.95 0.10 28.05
C LYS A 25 -19.83 0.66 29.47
N ASP A 26 -19.56 -0.17 30.46
CA ASP A 26 -19.50 0.26 31.87
C ASP A 26 -18.17 0.95 32.22
N GLY A 27 -17.12 0.74 31.41
CA GLY A 27 -15.80 1.35 31.60
C GLY A 27 -15.04 0.82 32.82
N GLN A 28 -13.76 1.19 32.92
CA GLN A 28 -12.89 0.85 34.05
C GLN A 28 -13.20 1.70 35.29
N PRO A 29 -13.62 1.10 36.43
CA PRO A 29 -13.70 1.81 37.70
C PRO A 29 -12.32 2.37 38.12
N GLY A 30 -12.30 3.58 38.69
CA GLY A 30 -11.06 4.27 39.09
C GLY A 30 -10.40 5.11 38.00
N LEU A 31 -10.83 5.02 36.73
CA LEU A 31 -10.35 5.88 35.64
C LEU A 31 -11.33 6.99 35.27
N ALA A 32 -10.80 8.20 35.10
CA ALA A 32 -11.58 9.32 34.56
C ALA A 32 -12.02 8.99 33.13
N GLY A 33 -13.31 9.18 32.83
CA GLY A 33 -13.86 8.84 31.52
C GLY A 33 -13.96 7.34 31.21
N GLY A 34 -13.78 6.46 32.21
CA GLY A 34 -13.97 5.01 32.07
C GLY A 34 -12.86 4.27 31.31
N GLY A 35 -11.70 4.89 31.07
CA GLY A 35 -10.56 4.25 30.41
C GLY A 35 -10.69 4.08 28.88
N PHE A 36 -11.76 4.59 28.26
CA PHE A 36 -12.02 4.39 26.83
C PHE A 36 -10.98 5.04 25.91
N GLN A 37 -10.41 6.18 26.31
CA GLN A 37 -9.37 6.85 25.51
C GLN A 37 -8.02 6.15 25.67
N GLU A 38 -7.75 5.62 26.85
CA GLU A 38 -6.56 4.86 27.22
C GLU A 38 -6.54 3.54 26.43
N PHE A 39 -7.69 2.86 26.33
CA PHE A 39 -7.83 1.66 25.50
C PHE A 39 -7.67 1.96 24.01
N HIS A 40 -8.23 3.06 23.51
CA HIS A 40 -8.01 3.46 22.11
C HIS A 40 -6.52 3.71 21.81
N ARG A 41 -5.81 4.45 22.68
CA ARG A 41 -4.36 4.67 22.53
C ARG A 41 -3.56 3.37 22.63
N ALA A 42 -3.98 2.42 23.47
CA ALA A 42 -3.37 1.09 23.54
C ALA A 42 -3.54 0.25 22.25
N LEU A 43 -4.64 0.41 21.51
CA LEU A 43 -4.82 -0.17 20.18
C LEU A 43 -3.93 0.55 19.12
N ASP A 44 -3.79 1.86 19.24
CA ASP A 44 -2.91 2.66 18.38
C ASP A 44 -1.42 2.32 18.56
N VAL A 45 -0.99 1.94 19.77
CA VAL A 45 0.38 1.49 20.08
C VAL A 45 0.81 0.34 19.17
N TRP A 46 0.01 -0.72 19.08
CA TRP A 46 0.31 -1.87 18.24
C TRP A 46 0.08 -1.61 16.74
N THR A 47 -0.90 -0.77 16.40
CA THR A 47 -1.11 -0.31 15.02
C THR A 47 0.05 0.57 14.52
N GLY A 48 0.71 1.28 15.44
CA GLY A 48 1.94 2.06 15.21
C GLY A 48 3.24 1.24 15.33
N ALA A 49 3.18 -0.07 15.59
CA ALA A 49 4.36 -0.91 15.76
C ALA A 49 5.16 -1.01 14.44
N ALA A 50 6.22 -0.21 14.35
CA ALA A 50 6.96 0.03 13.12
C ALA A 50 7.44 -1.27 12.45
N GLY A 51 7.17 -1.43 11.15
CA GLY A 51 7.59 -2.61 10.39
C GLY A 51 6.68 -3.83 10.56
N THR A 52 5.46 -3.65 11.05
CA THR A 52 4.39 -4.66 11.03
C THR A 52 3.18 -4.16 10.23
N PRO A 53 2.33 -5.05 9.68
CA PRO A 53 1.06 -4.71 9.06
C PRO A 53 -0.11 -4.64 10.07
N ILE A 54 0.16 -4.65 11.38
CA ILE A 54 -0.87 -4.73 12.42
C ILE A 54 -1.82 -3.53 12.29
N ARG A 55 -3.12 -3.81 12.35
CA ARG A 55 -4.15 -2.79 12.27
C ARG A 55 -5.30 -3.12 13.20
N TYR A 56 -5.18 -2.63 14.43
CA TYR A 56 -6.31 -2.58 15.33
C TYR A 56 -7.18 -1.37 15.05
N VAL A 57 -8.47 -1.50 15.35
CA VAL A 57 -9.48 -0.46 15.16
C VAL A 57 -10.34 -0.41 16.42
N TYR A 58 -10.47 0.78 17.01
CA TYR A 58 -11.42 0.97 18.11
C TYR A 58 -12.84 1.10 17.56
N GLY A 59 -13.69 0.11 17.86
CA GLY A 59 -15.09 0.06 17.43
C GLY A 59 -16.06 0.87 18.32
N GLY A 60 -15.56 1.47 19.40
CA GLY A 60 -16.39 2.13 20.41
C GLY A 60 -16.81 1.16 21.53
N THR A 61 -17.97 1.42 22.14
CA THR A 61 -18.48 0.65 23.28
C THR A 61 -19.38 -0.51 22.85
N THR A 62 -19.30 -1.64 23.55
CA THR A 62 -20.19 -2.81 23.38
C THR A 62 -20.94 -3.18 24.67
N THR A 63 -21.98 -4.01 24.55
CA THR A 63 -22.63 -4.74 25.66
C THR A 63 -22.33 -6.24 25.63
N SER A 64 -21.47 -6.70 24.71
CA SER A 64 -20.90 -8.05 24.72
C SER A 64 -20.11 -8.29 26.01
N SER A 65 -20.24 -9.48 26.58
CA SER A 65 -19.69 -9.81 27.91
C SER A 65 -19.08 -11.21 28.00
N GLY A 66 -18.91 -11.90 26.86
CA GLY A 66 -18.35 -13.26 26.82
C GLY A 66 -16.90 -13.34 27.30
N GLY A 67 -16.08 -12.33 26.97
CA GLY A 67 -14.75 -12.15 27.56
C GLY A 67 -13.80 -13.30 27.27
N LEU A 68 -12.99 -13.65 28.27
CA LEU A 68 -12.14 -14.84 28.25
C LEU A 68 -12.89 -16.09 28.73
N ALA A 69 -14.08 -15.94 29.33
CA ALA A 69 -14.94 -17.05 29.73
C ALA A 69 -15.66 -17.73 28.54
N THR A 70 -16.07 -17.00 27.51
CA THR A 70 -16.83 -17.52 26.36
C THR A 70 -16.67 -16.67 25.10
N TYR A 71 -16.16 -17.26 24.02
CA TYR A 71 -16.03 -16.56 22.75
C TYR A 71 -17.39 -16.18 22.14
N ASP A 72 -17.68 -14.88 22.07
CA ASP A 72 -18.97 -14.34 21.60
C ASP A 72 -18.92 -13.64 20.22
N TRP A 73 -17.79 -13.80 19.51
CA TRP A 73 -17.46 -13.14 18.21
C TRP A 73 -17.21 -11.63 18.28
N THR A 74 -17.20 -11.04 19.48
CA THR A 74 -16.69 -9.69 19.74
C THR A 74 -15.28 -9.79 20.29
N ASN A 75 -14.34 -8.96 19.81
CA ASN A 75 -13.09 -8.74 20.55
C ASN A 75 -13.32 -7.57 21.50
N ALA A 76 -13.21 -7.77 22.81
CA ALA A 76 -13.54 -6.76 23.80
C ALA A 76 -12.52 -6.63 24.94
N ILE A 77 -12.49 -5.45 25.56
CA ILE A 77 -12.02 -5.30 26.95
C ILE A 77 -13.21 -5.25 27.90
N LEU A 78 -13.19 -6.12 28.92
CA LEU A 78 -14.10 -6.14 30.05
C LEU A 78 -13.43 -5.59 31.31
N PHE A 79 -14.27 -5.09 32.22
CA PHE A 79 -13.83 -4.33 33.38
C PHE A 79 -14.35 -4.95 34.68
N ALA A 80 -13.44 -5.11 35.66
CA ALA A 80 -13.71 -5.74 36.96
C ALA A 80 -14.32 -7.15 36.83
N ASP A 81 -13.56 -8.02 36.16
CA ASP A 81 -13.70 -9.48 36.09
C ASP A 81 -15.13 -10.06 36.14
N PRO A 82 -16.02 -9.65 35.22
CA PRO A 82 -17.46 -9.88 35.37
C PRO A 82 -17.88 -11.36 35.28
N ASN A 83 -17.01 -12.27 34.83
CA ASN A 83 -17.28 -13.70 34.78
C ASN A 83 -16.34 -14.55 35.65
N ASP A 84 -15.61 -13.97 36.62
CA ASP A 84 -14.69 -14.69 37.54
C ASP A 84 -13.56 -15.42 36.75
N GLU A 85 -12.95 -14.70 35.80
CA GLU A 85 -11.92 -15.20 34.87
C GLU A 85 -10.50 -15.10 35.46
N ILE A 86 -10.31 -14.26 36.48
CA ILE A 86 -9.05 -14.00 37.18
C ILE A 86 -9.20 -14.42 38.65
N GLU A 87 -8.36 -15.35 39.12
CA GLU A 87 -8.49 -15.89 40.49
C GLU A 87 -8.28 -14.82 41.57
N GLY A 88 -9.39 -14.28 42.08
CA GLY A 88 -9.45 -13.41 43.25
C GLY A 88 -9.18 -11.92 43.01
N THR A 89 -9.81 -11.10 43.84
CA THR A 89 -9.74 -9.64 43.84
C THR A 89 -8.32 -9.10 44.06
N PHE A 90 -7.96 -8.03 43.35
CA PHE A 90 -6.68 -7.33 43.52
C PHE A 90 -6.54 -6.69 44.91
N ASP A 91 -5.47 -7.04 45.64
CA ASP A 91 -5.17 -6.45 46.95
C ASP A 91 -4.37 -5.14 46.79
N CYS A 92 -4.97 -4.02 47.18
CA CYS A 92 -4.37 -2.68 47.09
C CYS A 92 -3.07 -2.48 47.90
N ALA A 93 -2.75 -3.38 48.84
CA ALA A 93 -1.58 -3.33 49.71
C ALA A 93 -0.56 -4.44 49.39
N ALA A 94 -1.01 -5.64 49.02
CA ALA A 94 -0.13 -6.76 48.65
C ALA A 94 0.18 -6.85 47.15
N GLY A 95 -0.66 -6.25 46.30
CA GLY A 95 -0.65 -6.43 44.85
C GLY A 95 -1.38 -7.70 44.41
N GLY A 96 -1.32 -8.00 43.12
CA GLY A 96 -1.97 -9.15 42.49
C GLY A 96 -1.99 -9.01 40.97
N THR A 97 -2.72 -9.89 40.29
CA THR A 97 -3.00 -9.78 38.84
C THR A 97 -3.84 -8.53 38.59
N LEU A 98 -3.40 -7.67 37.66
CA LEU A 98 -4.14 -6.46 37.27
C LEU A 98 -5.11 -6.71 36.12
N ALA A 99 -4.71 -7.53 35.16
CA ALA A 99 -5.51 -7.92 34.01
C ALA A 99 -4.99 -9.25 33.43
N VAL A 100 -5.76 -9.80 32.49
CA VAL A 100 -5.36 -10.90 31.60
C VAL A 100 -5.94 -10.62 30.21
N GLY A 101 -5.10 -10.67 29.19
CA GLY A 101 -5.47 -10.67 27.78
C GLY A 101 -5.12 -11.99 27.10
N GLY A 102 -5.86 -12.37 26.07
CA GLY A 102 -5.58 -13.60 25.34
C GLY A 102 -6.32 -13.76 24.02
N PRO A 103 -5.77 -14.58 23.10
CA PRO A 103 -6.43 -14.90 21.85
C PRO A 103 -7.40 -16.08 21.99
N TRP A 104 -8.53 -16.01 21.29
CA TRP A 104 -9.39 -17.15 20.99
C TRP A 104 -8.90 -17.85 19.71
N TYR A 105 -8.78 -19.17 19.76
CA TYR A 105 -8.29 -19.97 18.64
C TYR A 105 -8.78 -21.42 18.69
N ASN A 106 -8.71 -22.10 17.56
CA ASN A 106 -8.88 -23.54 17.43
C ASN A 106 -7.58 -24.12 16.86
N THR A 107 -6.95 -25.04 17.59
CA THR A 107 -5.65 -25.64 17.23
C THR A 107 -5.64 -26.38 15.89
N ASN A 108 -6.82 -26.74 15.36
CA ASN A 108 -6.97 -27.35 14.03
C ASN A 108 -7.00 -26.30 12.89
N VAL A 109 -7.23 -25.02 13.20
CA VAL A 109 -7.22 -23.92 12.23
C VAL A 109 -5.82 -23.31 12.21
N THR A 110 -5.02 -23.75 11.24
CA THR A 110 -3.61 -23.34 11.12
C THR A 110 -3.37 -22.52 9.85
N GLY A 111 -2.27 -21.78 9.85
CA GLY A 111 -1.68 -21.13 8.68
C GLY A 111 -0.17 -21.29 8.68
N THR A 112 0.49 -20.81 7.63
CA THR A 112 1.96 -20.81 7.53
C THR A 112 2.45 -19.38 7.38
N PHE A 113 3.44 -19.00 8.17
CA PHE A 113 4.08 -17.69 8.13
C PHE A 113 5.60 -17.87 8.31
N ASP A 114 6.40 -17.19 7.48
CA ASP A 114 7.86 -17.35 7.42
C ASP A 114 8.32 -18.83 7.36
N GLY A 115 7.58 -19.66 6.62
CA GLY A 115 7.84 -21.11 6.51
C GLY A 115 7.54 -21.93 7.77
N ARG A 116 7.03 -21.33 8.84
CA ARG A 116 6.67 -21.99 10.10
C ARG A 116 5.15 -22.16 10.23
N PRO A 117 4.67 -23.25 10.87
CA PRO A 117 3.26 -23.40 11.20
C PRO A 117 2.88 -22.46 12.36
N PHE A 118 1.70 -21.85 12.23
CA PHE A 118 1.04 -21.08 13.29
C PHE A 118 -0.41 -21.55 13.43
N VAL A 119 -0.94 -21.49 14.64
CA VAL A 119 -2.38 -21.55 14.90
C VAL A 119 -2.96 -20.16 14.60
N ARG A 120 -4.06 -20.11 13.84
CA ARG A 120 -4.72 -18.86 13.45
C ARG A 120 -5.55 -18.35 14.62
N ILE A 121 -5.26 -17.14 15.08
CA ILE A 121 -6.12 -16.41 16.01
C ILE A 121 -7.45 -16.07 15.31
N GLN A 122 -8.55 -16.22 16.04
CA GLN A 122 -9.92 -16.06 15.55
C GLN A 122 -10.66 -14.93 16.29
N GLY A 123 -10.34 -14.73 17.57
CA GLY A 123 -10.84 -13.68 18.44
C GLY A 123 -9.75 -13.24 19.42
N GLY A 124 -10.00 -12.22 20.23
CA GLY A 124 -9.14 -11.90 21.38
C GLY A 124 -9.84 -10.98 22.35
N ASP A 125 -9.67 -11.23 23.63
CA ASP A 125 -10.35 -10.50 24.70
C ASP A 125 -9.36 -10.13 25.81
N LEU A 126 -9.73 -9.09 26.55
CA LEU A 126 -9.01 -8.57 27.71
C LEU A 126 -9.98 -8.48 28.88
N VAL A 127 -9.53 -8.84 30.07
CA VAL A 127 -10.28 -8.68 31.30
C VAL A 127 -9.37 -8.01 32.33
N THR A 128 -9.85 -6.93 32.96
CA THR A 128 -9.17 -6.35 34.12
C THR A 128 -9.74 -6.93 35.40
N ASN A 129 -8.89 -7.12 36.41
CA ASN A 129 -9.27 -7.78 37.64
C ASN A 129 -10.22 -6.92 38.50
N ASP A 130 -10.98 -7.59 39.35
CA ASP A 130 -11.73 -7.03 40.47
C ASP A 130 -10.86 -6.08 41.32
N GLY A 131 -11.42 -4.93 41.70
CA GLY A 131 -10.81 -4.03 42.71
C GLY A 131 -9.58 -3.21 42.26
N ILE A 132 -9.16 -3.26 40.99
CA ILE A 132 -8.00 -2.49 40.53
C ILE A 132 -8.21 -0.96 40.49
N ASP A 133 -9.42 -0.48 40.79
CA ASP A 133 -9.71 0.97 40.89
C ASP A 133 -8.82 1.64 41.95
N CYS A 134 -8.50 0.93 43.03
CA CYS A 134 -7.63 1.43 44.08
C CYS A 134 -6.16 1.57 43.64
N TYR A 135 -5.71 0.80 42.64
CA TYR A 135 -4.39 0.95 42.05
C TYR A 135 -4.31 2.28 41.28
N PHE A 136 -5.28 2.54 40.39
CA PHE A 136 -5.35 3.81 39.65
C PHE A 136 -5.48 5.03 40.58
N GLN A 137 -6.20 4.92 41.69
CA GLN A 137 -6.32 5.99 42.69
C GLN A 137 -5.03 6.31 43.46
N ARG A 138 -4.03 5.41 43.48
CA ARG A 138 -2.80 5.53 44.29
C ARG A 138 -1.57 5.96 43.50
N ILE A 139 -1.63 5.96 42.16
CA ILE A 139 -0.49 6.25 41.28
C ILE A 139 -0.55 7.67 40.69
N ALA A 140 0.60 8.22 40.33
CA ALA A 140 0.71 9.61 39.85
C ALA A 140 0.13 9.82 38.44
N HIS A 141 0.09 8.77 37.61
CA HIS A 141 -0.26 8.85 36.19
C HIS A 141 -1.26 7.76 35.77
N PRO A 142 -2.50 7.76 36.33
CA PRO A 142 -3.47 6.68 36.13
C PRO A 142 -3.81 6.41 34.66
N ALA A 143 -3.98 7.45 33.83
CA ALA A 143 -4.25 7.29 32.41
C ALA A 143 -3.08 6.64 31.64
N ALA A 144 -1.84 6.98 31.99
CA ALA A 144 -0.66 6.38 31.36
C ALA A 144 -0.46 4.93 31.79
N ALA A 145 -0.72 4.62 33.07
CA ALA A 145 -0.67 3.25 33.57
C ALA A 145 -1.81 2.37 33.03
N ALA A 146 -2.99 2.94 32.75
CA ALA A 146 -4.07 2.23 32.08
C ALA A 146 -3.72 1.91 30.63
N GLU A 147 -3.15 2.88 29.91
CA GLU A 147 -2.65 2.67 28.54
C GLU A 147 -1.52 1.62 28.51
N GLU A 148 -0.61 1.64 29.49
CA GLU A 148 0.44 0.62 29.67
C GLU A 148 -0.18 -0.77 29.88
N LEU A 149 -1.11 -0.91 30.84
CA LEU A 149 -1.80 -2.18 31.15
C LEU A 149 -2.54 -2.71 29.92
N PHE A 150 -3.38 -1.89 29.29
CA PHE A 150 -4.18 -2.33 28.14
C PHE A 150 -3.32 -2.66 26.92
N ALA A 151 -2.21 -1.96 26.72
CA ALA A 151 -1.29 -2.25 25.63
C ALA A 151 -0.50 -3.56 25.89
N HIS A 152 -0.10 -3.84 27.13
CA HIS A 152 0.47 -5.12 27.52
C HIS A 152 -0.46 -6.29 27.17
N GLU A 153 -1.70 -6.26 27.67
CA GLU A 153 -2.68 -7.32 27.43
C GLU A 153 -3.06 -7.47 25.94
N LEU A 154 -3.13 -6.37 25.17
CA LEU A 154 -3.29 -6.42 23.71
C LEU A 154 -2.11 -7.13 23.02
N GLY A 155 -0.90 -7.05 23.57
CA GLY A 155 0.26 -7.83 23.10
C GLY A 155 0.01 -9.34 23.20
N HIS A 156 -0.62 -9.82 24.27
CA HIS A 156 -1.03 -11.22 24.37
C HIS A 156 -2.08 -11.61 23.32
N THR A 157 -3.02 -10.71 22.98
CA THR A 157 -3.96 -10.96 21.86
C THR A 157 -3.29 -11.01 20.48
N LEU A 158 -2.04 -10.55 20.36
CA LEU A 158 -1.18 -10.70 19.18
C LEU A 158 -0.34 -12.00 19.22
N GLY A 159 -0.40 -12.78 20.30
CA GLY A 159 0.44 -13.96 20.50
C GLY A 159 1.84 -13.66 21.05
N MET A 160 2.08 -12.45 21.58
CA MET A 160 3.29 -12.16 22.36
C MET A 160 3.21 -12.84 23.72
N GLY A 161 4.30 -13.49 24.16
CA GLY A 161 4.49 -13.86 25.55
C GLY A 161 5.07 -12.70 26.37
N HIS A 162 5.27 -12.93 27.68
CA HIS A 162 6.08 -12.01 28.49
C HIS A 162 7.54 -11.97 28.00
N SER A 163 8.18 -10.80 28.03
CA SER A 163 9.62 -10.65 27.73
C SER A 163 10.50 -11.36 28.77
N SER A 164 10.04 -11.37 30.03
CA SER A 164 10.60 -12.13 31.15
C SER A 164 9.56 -12.22 32.28
N GLU A 165 9.62 -13.29 33.06
CA GLU A 165 8.87 -13.46 34.32
C GLU A 165 9.79 -13.39 35.57
N ASP A 166 11.08 -13.08 35.38
CA ASP A 166 12.03 -12.95 36.49
C ASP A 166 11.87 -11.59 37.20
N PRO A 167 11.48 -11.52 38.49
CA PRO A 167 11.42 -10.25 39.25
C PRO A 167 12.77 -9.54 39.39
N SER A 168 13.86 -10.26 39.16
CA SER A 168 15.25 -9.81 39.22
C SER A 168 15.94 -9.77 37.85
N GLU A 169 15.16 -9.81 36.75
CA GLU A 169 15.63 -9.86 35.35
C GLU A 169 16.87 -8.95 35.13
N PRO A 170 18.06 -9.52 34.91
CA PRO A 170 19.29 -8.74 34.79
C PRO A 170 19.33 -7.92 33.49
N ASN A 171 18.70 -8.39 32.40
CA ASN A 171 18.67 -7.69 31.13
C ASN A 171 17.71 -6.49 31.19
N SER A 172 18.28 -5.28 31.24
CA SER A 172 17.50 -4.05 31.27
C SER A 172 16.60 -3.82 30.06
N LEU A 173 16.85 -4.48 28.92
CA LEU A 173 15.98 -4.39 27.75
C LEU A 173 14.69 -5.20 27.95
N LEU A 174 14.81 -6.46 28.41
CA LEU A 174 13.64 -7.31 28.69
C LEU A 174 12.82 -6.74 29.85
N ARG A 175 13.50 -6.26 30.90
CA ARG A 175 12.87 -5.66 32.09
C ARG A 175 12.21 -4.30 31.85
N ASP A 176 12.56 -3.58 30.78
CA ASP A 176 11.93 -2.31 30.41
C ASP A 176 10.90 -2.46 29.27
N ALA A 177 10.69 -3.68 28.77
CA ALA A 177 9.77 -3.97 27.67
C ALA A 177 8.32 -3.78 28.14
N LEU A 178 7.44 -3.32 27.24
CA LEU A 178 6.01 -3.27 27.53
C LEU A 178 5.49 -4.66 27.93
N MET A 179 6.00 -5.72 27.28
CA MET A 179 5.65 -7.11 27.59
C MET A 179 6.34 -7.69 28.83
N TYR A 180 7.03 -6.90 29.66
CA TYR A 180 7.52 -7.39 30.95
C TYR A 180 6.35 -7.63 31.91
N TYR A 181 6.31 -8.79 32.59
CA TYR A 181 5.15 -9.26 33.37
C TYR A 181 4.72 -8.37 34.56
N ARG A 182 5.47 -7.31 34.86
CA ARG A 182 5.15 -6.32 35.89
C ARG A 182 5.03 -4.95 35.26
N ILE A 183 3.87 -4.33 35.47
CA ILE A 183 3.64 -2.93 35.12
C ILE A 183 4.67 -2.00 35.79
N HIS A 184 5.13 -1.00 35.05
CA HIS A 184 6.15 -0.04 35.50
C HIS A 184 5.52 1.14 36.23
N SER A 185 4.35 1.60 35.78
CA SER A 185 3.59 2.71 36.38
C SER A 185 4.34 4.05 36.42
N ASP A 186 5.43 4.21 35.66
CA ASP A 186 6.35 5.37 35.70
C ASP A 186 5.91 6.55 34.81
N GLY A 187 4.71 6.46 34.22
CA GLY A 187 4.16 7.46 33.29
C GLY A 187 4.49 7.21 31.82
N ARG A 188 5.08 6.05 31.46
CA ARG A 188 5.46 5.70 30.08
C ARG A 188 4.33 5.58 29.06
N GLY A 189 3.10 5.26 29.46
CA GLY A 189 2.03 4.88 28.52
C GLY A 189 2.31 3.51 27.89
N GLY A 190 1.71 3.21 26.74
CA GLY A 190 1.99 1.97 25.99
C GLY A 190 3.31 1.99 25.23
N ARG A 191 4.40 2.54 25.80
CA ARG A 191 5.68 2.73 25.11
C ARG A 191 6.37 1.40 24.84
N LEU A 192 6.36 0.97 23.57
CA LEU A 192 7.17 -0.15 23.07
C LEU A 192 8.67 0.17 23.11
N ASN A 193 9.49 -0.81 23.47
CA ASN A 193 10.95 -0.78 23.36
C ASN A 193 11.46 -1.70 22.23
N ALA A 194 12.78 -1.87 22.12
CA ALA A 194 13.38 -2.64 21.03
C ALA A 194 13.10 -4.16 21.09
N ASP A 195 12.81 -4.73 22.28
CA ASP A 195 12.41 -6.12 22.44
C ASP A 195 10.96 -6.34 21.99
N ASP A 196 10.04 -5.49 22.44
CA ASP A 196 8.63 -5.54 22.00
C ASP A 196 8.53 -5.46 20.47
N ILE A 197 9.28 -4.53 19.87
CA ILE A 197 9.35 -4.35 18.41
C ILE A 197 10.02 -5.54 17.71
N ALA A 198 11.00 -6.20 18.33
CA ALA A 198 11.64 -7.39 17.75
C ALA A 198 10.72 -8.61 17.80
N GLY A 199 10.08 -8.86 18.94
CA GLY A 199 9.13 -9.96 19.14
C GLY A 199 7.92 -9.83 18.22
N ILE A 200 7.30 -8.65 18.15
CA ILE A 200 6.10 -8.47 17.32
C ILE A 200 6.42 -8.55 15.82
N ARG A 201 7.62 -8.14 15.41
CA ARG A 201 8.10 -8.39 14.04
C ARG A 201 8.32 -9.87 13.75
N ALA A 202 8.79 -10.67 14.71
CA ALA A 202 8.91 -12.12 14.51
C ALA A 202 7.55 -12.81 14.27
N LEU A 203 6.46 -12.23 14.75
CA LEU A 203 5.09 -12.72 14.54
C LEU A 203 4.38 -12.10 13.32
N TYR A 204 4.74 -10.87 12.92
CA TYR A 204 3.95 -10.09 11.93
C TYR A 204 4.73 -9.37 10.83
N ALA A 205 6.05 -9.18 10.92
CA ALA A 205 6.81 -8.65 9.80
C ALA A 205 6.85 -9.69 8.69
N ALA A 206 6.12 -9.44 7.60
CA ALA A 206 5.94 -10.36 6.48
C ALA A 206 7.25 -11.08 6.12
N GLY A 207 7.17 -12.42 6.07
CA GLY A 207 8.34 -13.29 6.16
C GLY A 207 9.49 -12.89 5.23
N GLY A 208 10.70 -12.80 5.81
CA GLY A 208 11.93 -12.79 5.04
C GLY A 208 12.38 -11.45 4.45
N GLY A 209 11.92 -10.29 4.95
CA GLY A 209 12.60 -9.05 4.59
C GLY A 209 12.16 -7.78 5.33
N SER A 210 13.14 -7.13 5.98
CA SER A 210 13.42 -5.77 5.50
C SER A 210 13.64 -5.92 4.00
N MET A 211 12.77 -5.35 3.16
CA MET A 211 13.16 -5.14 1.77
C MET A 211 14.57 -4.54 1.82
N PRO A 212 15.59 -5.15 1.19
CA PRO A 212 16.90 -4.54 1.19
C PRO A 212 16.72 -3.10 0.70
N PRO A 213 17.43 -2.11 1.25
CA PRO A 213 17.36 -0.75 0.72
C PRO A 213 17.48 -0.86 -0.81
N PRO A 214 16.59 -0.19 -1.58
CA PRO A 214 16.59 -0.31 -3.03
C PRO A 214 18.02 -0.15 -3.53
N ASP A 215 18.45 -1.02 -4.44
CA ASP A 215 19.79 -0.85 -4.99
C ASP A 215 19.83 0.48 -5.76
N ASP A 216 20.99 1.14 -5.79
CA ASP A 216 21.22 2.33 -6.63
C ASP A 216 21.30 1.95 -8.13
N SER A 217 20.48 0.97 -8.54
CA SER A 217 20.38 0.45 -9.90
C SER A 217 19.72 1.48 -10.80
N PRO A 218 20.40 1.99 -11.83
CA PRO A 218 19.77 2.83 -12.83
C PRO A 218 18.80 2.05 -13.73
N THR A 219 18.58 0.76 -13.49
CA THR A 219 17.72 -0.15 -14.28
C THR A 219 16.54 -0.73 -13.49
N THR A 220 16.43 -0.42 -12.20
CA THR A 220 15.32 -0.86 -11.34
C THR A 220 14.44 0.34 -10.98
N LEU A 221 13.16 0.29 -11.33
CA LEU A 221 12.16 1.23 -10.85
C LEU A 221 11.50 0.66 -9.59
N TYR A 222 11.54 1.40 -8.49
CA TYR A 222 10.94 1.01 -7.22
C TYR A 222 9.66 1.80 -6.95
N LEU A 223 8.54 1.11 -6.71
CA LEU A 223 7.21 1.71 -6.50
C LEU A 223 6.49 1.14 -5.27
N LEU A 224 5.51 1.89 -4.76
CA LEU A 224 4.63 1.63 -3.62
C LEU A 224 5.41 1.37 -2.32
N ASN A 225 6.02 2.41 -1.77
CA ASN A 225 6.99 2.38 -0.66
C ASN A 225 8.12 1.37 -0.92
N HIS A 226 8.63 1.39 -2.16
CA HIS A 226 9.60 0.45 -2.73
C HIS A 226 9.16 -1.04 -2.76
N ARG A 227 7.90 -1.38 -2.44
CA ARG A 227 7.37 -2.77 -2.43
C ARG A 227 7.62 -3.50 -3.75
N PHE A 228 7.47 -2.82 -4.87
CA PHE A 228 7.61 -3.42 -6.19
C PHE A 228 8.92 -2.99 -6.82
N ALA A 229 9.76 -3.96 -7.18
CA ALA A 229 10.89 -3.78 -8.08
C ALA A 229 10.42 -4.08 -9.51
N VAL A 230 10.61 -3.12 -10.41
CA VAL A 230 10.25 -3.23 -11.82
C VAL A 230 11.52 -3.11 -12.65
N THR A 231 11.72 -4.04 -13.57
CA THR A 231 12.84 -3.99 -14.55
C THR A 231 12.30 -4.25 -15.95
N LEU A 232 12.96 -3.72 -16.97
CA LEU A 232 12.53 -3.81 -18.35
C LEU A 232 13.71 -4.19 -19.25
N THR A 233 13.57 -5.26 -20.02
CA THR A 233 14.50 -5.60 -21.10
C THR A 233 13.83 -5.39 -22.44
N TRP A 234 14.61 -5.08 -23.47
CA TRP A 234 14.10 -4.76 -24.81
C TRP A 234 14.90 -5.44 -25.91
N LYS A 235 14.24 -5.65 -27.05
CA LYS A 235 14.81 -6.16 -28.29
C LYS A 235 14.28 -5.36 -29.47
N ASN A 236 15.17 -4.74 -30.21
CA ASN A 236 14.89 -4.25 -31.54
C ASN A 236 14.78 -5.44 -32.51
N GLN A 237 13.55 -5.79 -32.88
CA GLN A 237 13.27 -6.90 -33.78
C GLN A 237 13.70 -6.66 -35.24
N TYR A 238 14.03 -5.42 -35.61
CA TYR A 238 14.42 -5.04 -36.98
C TYR A 238 15.92 -5.24 -37.25
N ASN A 239 16.77 -5.04 -36.24
CA ASN A 239 18.23 -5.19 -36.37
C ASN A 239 18.85 -6.23 -35.40
N GLY A 240 18.06 -6.78 -34.48
CA GLY A 240 18.47 -7.81 -33.53
C GLY A 240 19.14 -7.29 -32.25
N VAL A 241 19.37 -5.98 -32.11
CA VAL A 241 19.98 -5.36 -30.92
C VAL A 241 19.06 -5.56 -29.70
N THR A 242 19.65 -5.81 -28.53
CA THR A 242 18.95 -6.01 -27.26
C THR A 242 19.60 -5.19 -26.15
N GLY A 243 18.81 -4.74 -25.18
CA GLY A 243 19.32 -4.01 -24.02
C GLY A 243 18.46 -4.16 -22.77
N THR A 244 18.95 -3.57 -21.68
CA THR A 244 18.17 -3.35 -20.44
C THR A 244 17.84 -1.86 -20.39
N ALA A 245 16.57 -1.54 -20.13
CA ALA A 245 16.12 -0.16 -20.03
C ALA A 245 16.53 0.47 -18.70
N ARG A 246 16.68 1.79 -18.69
CA ARG A 246 17.00 2.58 -17.50
C ARG A 246 15.75 3.21 -16.92
N ALA A 247 15.64 3.18 -15.60
CA ALA A 247 14.50 3.66 -14.84
C ALA A 247 14.58 5.17 -14.58
N VAL A 248 13.42 5.84 -14.58
CA VAL A 248 13.24 7.24 -14.16
C VAL A 248 12.07 7.29 -13.16
N PRO A 249 12.36 7.41 -11.84
CA PRO A 249 11.33 7.63 -10.83
C PRO A 249 10.60 8.96 -11.06
N ASN A 250 9.29 9.00 -10.79
CA ASN A 250 8.49 10.22 -10.90
C ASN A 250 7.63 10.45 -9.63
N SER A 251 6.99 9.40 -9.13
CA SER A 251 6.35 9.38 -7.82
C SER A 251 6.45 7.97 -7.23
N ASP A 252 6.01 7.78 -5.99
CA ASP A 252 5.93 6.44 -5.39
C ASP A 252 4.97 5.51 -6.16
N LEU A 253 4.01 6.05 -6.92
CA LEU A 253 3.01 5.27 -7.65
C LEU A 253 3.35 5.08 -9.13
N THR A 254 4.14 5.97 -9.73
CA THR A 254 4.39 6.03 -11.19
C THR A 254 5.86 6.29 -11.50
N GLY A 255 6.39 5.63 -12.54
CA GLY A 255 7.69 5.96 -13.13
C GLY A 255 7.81 5.52 -14.59
N PHE A 256 8.97 5.80 -15.18
CA PHE A 256 9.23 5.61 -16.61
C PHE A 256 10.47 4.76 -16.88
N PHE A 257 10.60 4.30 -18.12
CA PHE A 257 11.82 3.71 -18.66
C PHE A 257 12.22 4.34 -19.99
N TYR A 258 13.52 4.45 -20.23
CA TYR A 258 14.12 4.71 -21.54
C TYR A 258 15.13 3.62 -21.91
N PHE A 259 15.46 3.47 -23.18
CA PHE A 259 16.42 2.46 -23.64
C PHE A 259 17.85 2.99 -23.63
N ASP A 260 18.21 3.80 -24.62
CA ASP A 260 19.58 4.33 -24.78
C ASP A 260 19.67 5.84 -24.49
N ASP A 261 18.63 6.61 -24.83
CA ASP A 261 18.59 8.08 -24.70
C ASP A 261 17.59 8.50 -23.58
N PRO A 262 18.04 9.20 -22.53
CA PRO A 262 17.18 9.67 -21.43
C PRO A 262 16.15 10.72 -21.85
N GLN A 263 16.30 11.40 -22.99
CA GLN A 263 15.26 12.30 -23.53
C GLN A 263 14.12 11.52 -24.21
N ASN A 264 14.34 10.24 -24.50
CA ASN A 264 13.46 9.40 -25.29
C ASN A 264 12.85 8.29 -24.43
N LEU A 265 11.79 8.61 -23.67
CA LEU A 265 11.08 7.62 -22.86
C LEU A 265 10.33 6.62 -23.76
N GLU A 266 10.19 5.38 -23.29
CA GLU A 266 9.68 4.24 -24.07
C GLU A 266 8.52 3.51 -23.36
N LEU A 267 8.47 3.55 -22.03
CA LEU A 267 7.42 2.92 -21.21
C LEU A 267 7.11 3.78 -19.97
N MET A 268 5.83 3.83 -19.58
CA MET A 268 5.35 4.28 -18.28
C MET A 268 4.76 3.10 -17.51
N VAL A 269 5.04 3.01 -16.21
CA VAL A 269 4.49 1.99 -15.30
C VAL A 269 3.88 2.67 -14.08
N LYS A 270 2.72 2.18 -13.64
CA LYS A 270 2.04 2.62 -12.43
C LYS A 270 1.54 1.44 -11.62
N ILE A 271 1.68 1.49 -10.30
CA ILE A 271 1.21 0.44 -9.39
C ILE A 271 0.32 1.08 -8.33
N LEU A 272 -0.86 0.51 -8.12
CA LEU A 272 -1.85 0.99 -7.15
C LEU A 272 -2.34 -0.15 -6.26
N ASP A 273 -2.47 0.14 -4.98
CA ASP A 273 -3.12 -0.72 -4.00
C ASP A 273 -4.60 -0.30 -3.85
N PHE A 274 -5.51 -1.24 -4.10
CA PHE A 274 -6.96 -1.07 -3.88
C PHE A 274 -7.45 -1.84 -2.63
N GLY A 275 -6.54 -2.30 -1.77
CA GLY A 275 -6.78 -3.14 -0.59
C GLY A 275 -7.12 -4.58 -0.94
N THR A 276 -8.14 -4.79 -1.77
CA THR A 276 -8.57 -6.12 -2.23
C THR A 276 -7.78 -6.65 -3.43
N ALA A 277 -7.04 -5.78 -4.13
CA ALA A 277 -6.19 -6.12 -5.26
C ALA A 277 -5.07 -5.09 -5.44
N ILE A 278 -3.88 -5.57 -5.82
CA ILE A 278 -2.85 -4.73 -6.43
C ILE A 278 -3.08 -4.71 -7.94
N LYS A 279 -3.11 -3.51 -8.52
CA LYS A 279 -3.19 -3.32 -9.97
C LYS A 279 -1.89 -2.76 -10.52
N VAL A 280 -1.39 -3.39 -11.58
CA VAL A 280 -0.22 -2.93 -12.34
C VAL A 280 -0.70 -2.46 -13.69
N PHE A 281 -0.41 -1.21 -14.03
CA PHE A 281 -0.73 -0.59 -15.31
C PHE A 281 0.59 -0.30 -16.03
N TYR A 282 0.65 -0.56 -17.33
CA TYR A 282 1.76 -0.09 -18.16
C TYR A 282 1.28 0.44 -19.51
N GLY A 283 1.87 1.55 -19.94
CA GLY A 283 1.61 2.18 -21.24
C GLY A 283 2.92 2.34 -22.00
N GLN A 284 2.96 1.89 -23.25
CA GLN A 284 4.15 1.98 -24.10
C GLN A 284 4.07 3.12 -25.10
N VAL A 285 5.21 3.76 -25.34
CA VAL A 285 5.45 4.70 -26.45
C VAL A 285 6.65 4.22 -27.26
N THR A 286 6.64 2.92 -27.55
CA THR A 286 7.66 2.19 -28.30
C THR A 286 7.02 1.16 -29.23
N ASN A 287 7.71 0.83 -30.32
CA ASN A 287 7.39 -0.30 -31.19
C ASN A 287 8.39 -1.46 -31.06
N LEU A 288 9.42 -1.35 -30.21
CA LEU A 288 10.37 -2.43 -29.97
C LEU A 288 9.76 -3.49 -29.04
N HIS A 289 10.13 -4.76 -29.19
CA HIS A 289 9.70 -5.80 -28.25
C HIS A 289 10.31 -5.57 -26.86
N PHE A 290 9.54 -5.80 -25.80
CA PHE A 290 10.01 -5.75 -24.42
C PHE A 290 9.58 -6.95 -23.57
N GLU A 291 10.30 -7.16 -22.47
CA GLU A 291 9.86 -7.97 -21.33
C GLU A 291 9.98 -7.12 -20.06
N LEU A 292 8.81 -6.74 -19.51
CA LEU A 292 8.63 -6.02 -18.27
C LEU A 292 8.48 -7.05 -17.15
N VAL A 293 9.36 -7.00 -16.15
CA VAL A 293 9.36 -7.90 -15.01
C VAL A 293 9.01 -7.10 -13.77
N VAL A 294 7.90 -7.46 -13.12
CA VAL A 294 7.42 -6.83 -11.88
C VAL A 294 7.53 -7.84 -10.75
N THR A 295 8.30 -7.48 -9.73
CA THR A 295 8.57 -8.29 -8.54
C THR A 295 7.98 -7.62 -7.32
N ASP A 296 6.98 -8.25 -6.70
CA ASP A 296 6.54 -7.90 -5.35
C ASP A 296 7.59 -8.40 -4.36
N ARG A 297 8.40 -7.49 -3.83
CA ARG A 297 9.53 -7.80 -2.94
C ARG A 297 9.08 -8.18 -1.54
N LEU A 298 7.81 -7.93 -1.19
CA LEU A 298 7.20 -8.35 0.07
C LEU A 298 6.76 -9.82 0.01
N THR A 299 6.31 -10.31 -1.15
CA THR A 299 5.80 -11.69 -1.31
C THR A 299 6.70 -12.60 -2.15
N GLY A 300 7.79 -12.07 -2.72
CA GLY A 300 8.65 -12.75 -3.69
C GLY A 300 7.98 -13.04 -5.05
N ARG A 301 6.74 -12.60 -5.27
CA ARG A 301 5.98 -12.89 -6.49
C ARG A 301 6.51 -12.09 -7.67
N VAL A 302 6.83 -12.80 -8.75
CA VAL A 302 7.22 -12.20 -10.04
C VAL A 302 6.14 -12.46 -11.09
N LYS A 303 5.69 -11.39 -11.78
CA LYS A 303 4.96 -11.51 -13.06
C LYS A 303 5.75 -10.85 -14.19
N LYS A 304 5.54 -11.33 -15.41
CA LYS A 304 6.21 -10.86 -16.62
C LYS A 304 5.18 -10.46 -17.67
N TYR A 305 5.36 -9.30 -18.27
CA TYR A 305 4.52 -8.75 -19.33
C TYR A 305 5.39 -8.48 -20.57
N LYS A 306 4.79 -8.61 -21.75
CA LYS A 306 5.46 -8.37 -23.03
C LYS A 306 4.47 -7.71 -23.97
N ASN A 307 4.94 -6.85 -24.85
CA ASN A 307 4.14 -6.39 -25.97
C ASN A 307 4.21 -7.38 -27.14
N THR A 308 3.10 -7.46 -27.87
CA THR A 308 3.02 -8.05 -29.22
C THR A 308 3.06 -6.94 -30.28
N ALA A 309 3.20 -7.31 -31.55
CA ALA A 309 3.17 -6.34 -32.65
C ALA A 309 1.77 -5.69 -32.74
N GLY A 310 1.66 -4.42 -32.37
CA GLY A 310 0.42 -3.66 -32.31
C GLY A 310 -0.14 -3.41 -30.89
N ASP A 311 0.53 -3.91 -29.84
CA ASP A 311 0.14 -3.61 -28.45
C ASP A 311 0.41 -2.14 -28.07
N CYS A 312 -0.39 -1.66 -27.13
CA CYS A 312 -0.51 -0.24 -26.76
C CYS A 312 -0.51 0.01 -25.24
N GLY A 313 -0.17 -1.01 -24.43
CA GLY A 313 -0.30 -1.03 -22.97
C GLY A 313 -1.36 -2.04 -22.48
N ASP A 314 -1.32 -2.42 -21.21
CA ASP A 314 -2.29 -3.34 -20.56
C ASP A 314 -2.36 -3.10 -19.03
N ILE A 315 -3.31 -3.77 -18.37
CA ILE A 315 -3.53 -3.74 -16.93
C ILE A 315 -3.65 -5.16 -16.34
N ASP A 316 -2.80 -5.46 -15.36
CA ASP A 316 -3.04 -6.61 -14.48
C ASP A 316 -4.02 -6.20 -13.37
N HIS A 317 -5.29 -6.61 -13.53
CA HIS A 317 -6.35 -6.36 -12.56
C HIS A 317 -6.14 -7.07 -11.21
N ASP A 318 -5.35 -8.15 -11.20
CA ASP A 318 -5.22 -9.10 -10.09
C ASP A 318 -3.75 -9.57 -9.98
N PHE A 319 -2.82 -8.65 -9.76
CA PHE A 319 -1.39 -9.00 -9.58
C PHE A 319 -1.19 -10.02 -8.45
N ALA A 320 -2.04 -9.97 -7.42
CA ALA A 320 -2.02 -10.85 -6.27
C ALA A 320 -2.54 -12.29 -6.53
N LYS A 321 -3.15 -12.57 -7.69
CA LYS A 321 -3.69 -13.89 -8.08
C LYS A 321 -2.95 -14.44 -9.31
N ALA A 322 -3.04 -15.76 -9.52
CA ALA A 322 -2.61 -16.37 -10.77
C ALA A 322 -3.67 -16.12 -11.85
N THR A 323 -3.27 -15.67 -13.04
CA THR A 323 -4.19 -15.28 -14.13
C THR A 323 -3.70 -15.77 -15.49
N ALA A 324 -4.66 -16.02 -16.39
CA ALA A 324 -4.45 -16.33 -17.81
C ALA A 324 -4.82 -15.12 -18.69
N LEU A 325 -4.26 -15.06 -19.91
CA LEU A 325 -4.22 -13.87 -20.78
C LEU A 325 -5.29 -13.88 -21.90
N GLY A 326 -5.66 -12.69 -22.40
CA GLY A 326 -6.55 -12.50 -23.56
C GLY A 326 -6.29 -11.16 -24.30
N SER A 327 -6.49 -11.12 -25.62
CA SER A 327 -5.83 -10.16 -26.55
C SER A 327 -6.64 -8.91 -26.98
N ALA A 328 -5.93 -7.95 -27.60
CA ALA A 328 -6.39 -6.60 -28.00
C ALA A 328 -7.00 -6.46 -29.42
N VAL A 329 -7.50 -5.25 -29.76
CA VAL A 329 -8.07 -4.84 -31.07
C VAL A 329 -7.71 -3.38 -31.43
N VAL A 330 -7.46 -3.09 -32.72
CA VAL A 330 -6.96 -1.81 -33.31
C VAL A 330 -7.95 -1.26 -34.36
N LEU A 331 -8.04 0.09 -34.55
CA LEU A 331 -8.60 0.75 -35.76
C LEU A 331 -7.99 2.17 -35.98
N GLU A 332 -8.02 2.63 -37.25
CA GLU A 332 -7.36 3.85 -37.80
C GLU A 332 -8.33 5.05 -38.05
N GLY A 333 -7.81 6.21 -38.50
CA GLY A 333 -8.59 7.41 -38.85
C GLY A 333 -7.98 8.28 -39.98
N THR A 334 -8.74 9.25 -40.53
CA THR A 334 -8.39 10.06 -41.72
C THR A 334 -8.67 11.59 -41.55
N GLY A 335 -7.91 12.46 -42.25
CA GLY A 335 -8.01 13.96 -42.23
C GLY A 335 -8.89 14.55 -43.36
N GLU A 336 -8.91 15.84 -43.77
CA GLU A 336 -8.23 17.15 -43.49
C GLU A 336 -8.89 18.21 -44.48
N PRO A 337 -8.52 19.51 -44.68
CA PRO A 337 -7.62 20.48 -43.98
C PRO A 337 -8.24 21.90 -43.72
N ILE A 338 -7.46 22.89 -43.21
CA ILE A 338 -7.27 24.28 -43.74
C ILE A 338 -6.31 25.17 -42.86
N PHE A 339 -5.54 26.04 -43.52
CA PHE A 339 -4.32 26.75 -43.05
C PHE A 339 -4.46 27.95 -42.09
N THR A 340 -3.41 28.15 -41.25
CA THR A 340 -2.59 29.39 -41.21
C THR A 340 -1.32 29.15 -40.38
N PRO A 341 -0.13 29.62 -40.79
CA PRO A 341 1.11 29.41 -40.02
C PRO A 341 1.07 30.26 -38.75
N LYS A 342 1.13 29.60 -37.59
CA LYS A 342 1.15 30.25 -36.27
C LYS A 342 2.53 30.09 -35.63
N SER A 343 2.88 31.06 -34.81
CA SER A 343 4.03 31.04 -33.90
C SER A 343 4.22 29.67 -33.24
N ALA A 344 5.49 29.29 -33.02
CA ALA A 344 5.87 28.08 -32.28
C ALA A 344 4.99 27.86 -31.04
N CYS A 345 4.71 26.60 -30.74
CA CYS A 345 3.86 26.20 -29.63
C CYS A 345 4.33 26.83 -28.32
N LEU A 346 3.44 27.58 -27.66
CA LEU A 346 3.69 28.12 -26.33
C LEU A 346 3.12 27.14 -25.29
N PRO A 347 3.94 26.62 -24.36
CA PRO A 347 3.47 25.68 -23.36
C PRO A 347 2.48 26.35 -22.40
N GLY A 348 1.49 25.60 -21.97
CA GLY A 348 0.41 26.07 -21.10
C GLY A 348 -0.21 24.92 -20.31
N PRO A 349 -1.12 25.22 -19.36
CA PRO A 349 -1.64 24.22 -18.44
C PRO A 349 -2.37 23.06 -19.14
N ASN A 350 -2.85 23.24 -20.37
CA ASN A 350 -3.55 22.24 -21.18
C ASN A 350 -2.83 21.97 -22.51
N THR A 351 -1.59 22.42 -22.66
CA THR A 351 -0.90 22.51 -23.96
C THR A 351 0.51 21.96 -23.84
N LEU A 352 0.72 20.75 -24.36
CA LEU A 352 2.04 20.14 -24.48
C LEU A 352 2.69 20.60 -25.79
N CYS A 353 3.94 21.04 -25.72
CA CYS A 353 4.73 21.46 -26.88
C CYS A 353 5.96 20.55 -27.02
N LEU A 354 6.14 19.97 -28.22
CA LEU A 354 7.21 19.02 -28.54
C LEU A 354 7.98 19.44 -29.79
N LEU A 355 9.19 18.89 -29.96
CA LEU A 355 10.17 19.14 -31.04
C LEU A 355 10.42 20.65 -31.24
N GLY A 356 10.98 21.31 -30.24
CA GLY A 356 11.24 22.76 -30.24
C GLY A 356 9.97 23.63 -30.30
N GLY A 357 8.81 23.06 -29.97
CA GLY A 357 7.51 23.70 -30.15
C GLY A 357 6.95 23.61 -31.58
N ARG A 358 7.52 22.76 -32.43
CA ARG A 358 6.98 22.43 -33.77
C ARG A 358 5.61 21.75 -33.68
N PHE A 359 5.38 20.95 -32.66
CA PHE A 359 4.11 20.25 -32.43
C PHE A 359 3.42 20.72 -31.16
N ARG A 360 2.10 20.94 -31.27
CA ARG A 360 1.20 21.16 -30.14
C ARG A 360 0.34 19.91 -29.94
N VAL A 361 0.32 19.38 -28.72
CA VAL A 361 -0.56 18.28 -28.32
C VAL A 361 -1.55 18.79 -27.26
N GLU A 362 -2.83 18.53 -27.49
CA GLU A 362 -3.94 18.86 -26.59
C GLU A 362 -4.81 17.62 -26.42
N ALA A 363 -5.41 17.42 -25.23
CA ALA A 363 -6.28 16.28 -24.97
C ALA A 363 -7.57 16.71 -24.26
N ASP A 364 -8.71 16.22 -24.73
CA ASP A 364 -9.98 16.26 -23.99
C ASP A 364 -10.36 14.86 -23.51
N TRP A 365 -10.98 14.76 -22.34
CA TRP A 365 -11.38 13.50 -21.71
C TRP A 365 -12.82 13.53 -21.22
N ARG A 366 -13.42 12.35 -21.11
CA ARG A 366 -14.76 12.13 -20.57
C ARG A 366 -14.82 10.83 -19.78
N ASN A 367 -15.33 10.93 -18.56
CA ASN A 367 -15.61 9.80 -17.71
C ASN A 367 -17.02 9.27 -17.98
N GLN A 368 -17.11 8.20 -18.76
CA GLN A 368 -18.35 7.50 -19.09
C GLN A 368 -19.11 6.93 -17.87
N TYR A 369 -18.45 6.77 -16.71
CA TYR A 369 -19.04 6.16 -15.52
C TYR A 369 -19.77 7.16 -14.63
N ASN A 370 -19.39 8.44 -14.65
CA ASN A 370 -20.03 9.50 -13.84
C ASN A 370 -20.44 10.75 -14.64
N GLY A 371 -20.19 10.78 -15.95
CA GLY A 371 -20.58 11.88 -16.85
C GLY A 371 -19.66 13.12 -16.81
N THR A 372 -18.64 13.15 -15.95
CA THR A 372 -17.68 14.28 -15.92
C THR A 372 -16.80 14.31 -17.17
N SER A 373 -16.33 15.50 -17.56
CA SER A 373 -15.44 15.69 -18.70
C SER A 373 -14.63 16.99 -18.52
N GLY A 374 -13.56 17.12 -19.30
CA GLY A 374 -12.74 18.33 -19.32
C GLY A 374 -11.58 18.24 -20.28
N THR A 375 -10.81 19.32 -20.38
CA THR A 375 -9.51 19.32 -21.07
C THR A 375 -8.44 18.86 -20.08
N ALA A 376 -7.58 17.94 -20.51
CA ALA A 376 -6.52 17.38 -19.69
C ALA A 376 -5.44 18.43 -19.39
N GLN A 377 -4.78 18.30 -18.24
CA GLN A 377 -3.62 19.13 -17.92
C GLN A 377 -2.35 18.53 -18.55
N ALA A 378 -1.49 19.36 -19.13
CA ALA A 378 -0.28 18.95 -19.81
C ALA A 378 0.96 19.11 -18.90
N GLY A 379 1.84 18.12 -18.90
CA GLY A 379 3.17 18.18 -18.30
C GLY A 379 4.26 17.80 -19.29
N ASN A 380 5.39 18.49 -19.23
CA ASN A 380 6.54 18.25 -20.12
C ASN A 380 7.60 17.40 -19.39
N LEU A 381 8.17 16.41 -20.07
CA LEU A 381 9.27 15.57 -19.56
C LEU A 381 10.56 15.78 -20.37
N SER A 382 10.44 15.92 -21.69
CA SER A 382 11.52 16.24 -22.62
C SER A 382 10.96 16.92 -23.87
N ASP A 383 11.84 17.44 -24.73
CA ASP A 383 11.43 17.98 -26.03
C ASP A 383 10.74 16.93 -26.93
N LEU A 384 10.95 15.63 -26.67
CA LEU A 384 10.34 14.53 -27.41
C LEU A 384 9.07 13.97 -26.76
N THR A 385 8.90 14.14 -25.43
CA THR A 385 7.90 13.42 -24.63
C THR A 385 7.27 14.30 -23.54
N GLY A 386 5.96 14.16 -23.37
CA GLY A 386 5.24 14.71 -22.22
C GLY A 386 4.07 13.82 -21.80
N TYR A 387 3.29 14.29 -20.84
CA TYR A 387 2.17 13.56 -20.27
C TYR A 387 0.92 14.42 -20.11
N PHE A 388 -0.21 13.75 -19.88
CA PHE A 388 -1.47 14.36 -19.52
C PHE A 388 -2.06 13.76 -18.23
N THR A 389 -2.69 14.62 -17.42
CA THR A 389 -3.52 14.24 -16.27
C THR A 389 -4.95 14.74 -16.47
N PHE A 390 -5.94 14.11 -15.82
CA PHE A 390 -7.35 14.45 -16.02
C PHE A 390 -7.93 15.29 -14.87
N THR A 391 -8.18 14.68 -13.71
CA THR A 391 -8.80 15.35 -12.55
C THR A 391 -7.83 15.66 -11.41
N GLU A 392 -6.71 14.92 -11.34
CA GLU A 392 -5.76 14.96 -10.23
C GLU A 392 -4.35 15.21 -10.80
N PRO A 393 -3.71 16.36 -10.52
CA PRO A 393 -2.39 16.71 -11.05
C PRO A 393 -1.27 15.70 -10.74
N ALA A 394 -1.38 14.94 -9.63
CA ALA A 394 -0.41 13.88 -9.31
C ALA A 394 -0.65 12.56 -10.08
N ASN A 395 -1.77 12.44 -10.79
CA ASN A 395 -2.21 11.22 -11.44
C ASN A 395 -2.03 11.28 -12.97
N ILE A 396 -0.94 10.69 -13.46
CA ILE A 396 -0.64 10.61 -14.90
C ILE A 396 -1.52 9.55 -15.56
N GLU A 397 -2.20 9.95 -16.65
CA GLU A 397 -3.19 9.15 -17.38
C GLU A 397 -2.69 8.77 -18.78
N ILE A 398 -2.00 9.67 -19.49
CA ILE A 398 -1.47 9.46 -20.85
C ILE A 398 0.00 9.92 -20.91
N LEU A 399 0.87 9.13 -21.53
CA LEU A 399 2.19 9.55 -22.01
C LEU A 399 2.13 9.74 -23.54
N ALA A 400 2.73 10.80 -24.08
CA ALA A 400 2.71 11.13 -25.50
C ALA A 400 4.09 11.57 -26.01
N LYS A 401 4.48 11.13 -27.21
CA LYS A 401 5.83 11.25 -27.76
C LYS A 401 5.82 11.50 -29.27
N THR A 402 6.68 12.39 -29.74
CA THR A 402 6.93 12.66 -31.17
C THR A 402 8.38 12.41 -31.52
N LEU A 403 8.63 11.72 -32.65
CA LEU A 403 9.97 11.52 -33.20
C LEU A 403 10.03 12.03 -34.65
N ASP A 404 11.11 12.75 -34.97
CA ASP A 404 11.37 13.34 -36.28
C ASP A 404 12.32 12.43 -37.08
N PHE A 405 11.87 11.97 -38.25
CA PHE A 405 12.69 11.23 -39.21
C PHE A 405 12.78 12.02 -40.51
N THR A 406 13.86 11.82 -41.27
CA THR A 406 14.15 12.53 -42.52
C THR A 406 13.00 12.53 -43.54
N ASP A 407 12.15 11.51 -43.50
CA ASP A 407 11.02 11.29 -44.41
C ASP A 407 9.63 11.48 -43.80
N ARG A 408 9.49 11.55 -42.46
CA ARG A 408 8.18 11.51 -41.77
C ARG A 408 8.25 11.84 -40.27
N ILE A 409 7.11 12.18 -39.69
CA ILE A 409 6.92 12.32 -38.25
C ILE A 409 6.16 11.12 -37.69
N LEU A 410 6.72 10.51 -36.64
CA LEU A 410 6.11 9.44 -35.87
C LEU A 410 5.50 10.02 -34.59
N PHE A 411 4.23 9.73 -34.33
CA PHE A 411 3.57 10.03 -33.06
C PHE A 411 3.19 8.75 -32.32
N LEU A 412 3.45 8.70 -31.02
CA LEU A 412 3.07 7.59 -30.14
C LEU A 412 2.40 8.13 -28.89
N TRP A 413 1.44 7.37 -28.36
CA TRP A 413 0.89 7.63 -27.03
C TRP A 413 0.61 6.31 -26.31
N GLY A 414 0.62 6.33 -24.98
CA GLY A 414 0.34 5.20 -24.09
C GLY A 414 -0.60 5.64 -22.98
N SER A 415 -1.70 4.90 -22.75
CA SER A 415 -2.72 5.25 -21.75
C SER A 415 -2.69 4.27 -20.56
N LEU A 416 -2.82 4.80 -19.35
CA LEU A 416 -3.17 4.04 -18.14
C LEU A 416 -4.66 4.19 -17.80
N SER A 417 -5.38 5.02 -18.56
CA SER A 417 -6.79 5.29 -18.38
C SER A 417 -7.66 4.43 -19.29
N ASN A 418 -8.84 4.07 -18.80
CA ASN A 418 -9.94 3.54 -19.60
C ASN A 418 -11.04 4.58 -19.87
N LEU A 419 -10.80 5.85 -19.55
CA LEU A 419 -11.74 6.93 -19.88
C LEU A 419 -11.75 7.17 -21.40
N GLU A 420 -12.87 7.69 -21.89
CA GLU A 420 -12.97 8.23 -23.25
C GLU A 420 -12.02 9.44 -23.36
N TYR A 421 -11.15 9.49 -24.36
CA TYR A 421 -10.30 10.66 -24.60
C TYR A 421 -10.04 10.90 -26.09
N THR A 422 -9.70 12.14 -26.42
CA THR A 422 -9.34 12.56 -27.78
C THR A 422 -8.09 13.42 -27.73
N LEU A 423 -7.01 12.95 -28.35
CA LEU A 423 -5.76 13.68 -28.57
C LEU A 423 -5.83 14.45 -29.89
N ARG A 424 -5.35 15.69 -29.90
CA ARG A 424 -5.14 16.51 -31.09
C ARG A 424 -3.65 16.86 -31.19
N LEU A 425 -3.02 16.49 -32.31
CA LEU A 425 -1.64 16.80 -32.64
C LEU A 425 -1.64 17.80 -33.80
N THR A 426 -1.31 19.06 -33.53
CA THR A 426 -1.19 20.13 -34.54
C THR A 426 0.28 20.37 -34.88
N ASN A 427 0.64 20.29 -36.16
CA ASN A 427 1.89 20.83 -36.67
C ASN A 427 1.78 22.36 -36.78
N MET A 428 2.65 23.10 -36.08
CA MET A 428 2.59 24.57 -36.03
C MET A 428 3.10 25.24 -37.31
N GLU A 429 3.95 24.57 -38.09
CA GLU A 429 4.50 25.07 -39.35
C GLU A 429 3.44 25.06 -40.46
N THR A 430 2.64 23.98 -40.53
CA THR A 430 1.65 23.77 -41.58
C THR A 430 0.21 24.12 -41.15
N GLY A 431 -0.07 24.08 -39.84
CA GLY A 431 -1.41 24.19 -39.27
C GLY A 431 -2.24 22.89 -39.31
N VAL A 432 -1.76 21.85 -39.99
CA VAL A 432 -2.42 20.54 -40.15
C VAL A 432 -2.58 19.88 -38.78
N THR A 433 -3.75 19.26 -38.52
CA THR A 433 -4.04 18.61 -37.24
C THR A 433 -4.49 17.16 -37.42
N ARG A 434 -3.81 16.23 -36.74
CA ARG A 434 -4.24 14.84 -36.58
C ARG A 434 -5.04 14.68 -35.29
N THR A 435 -6.07 13.83 -35.32
CA THR A 435 -6.93 13.56 -34.16
C THR A 435 -6.98 12.06 -33.90
N TYR A 436 -6.76 11.65 -32.65
CA TYR A 436 -6.73 10.27 -32.22
C TYR A 436 -7.71 10.07 -31.06
N HIS A 437 -8.60 9.09 -31.17
CA HIS A 437 -9.69 8.88 -30.21
C HIS A 437 -9.59 7.51 -29.54
N ASN A 438 -9.70 7.50 -28.21
CA ASN A 438 -9.84 6.28 -27.42
C ASN A 438 -11.30 6.14 -26.94
N PRO A 439 -12.00 5.06 -27.33
CA PRO A 439 -13.39 4.87 -26.94
C PRO A 439 -13.53 4.49 -25.45
N PRO A 440 -14.72 4.72 -24.86
CA PRO A 440 -14.98 4.38 -23.46
C PRO A 440 -14.61 2.94 -23.10
N GLY A 441 -13.94 2.75 -21.96
CA GLY A 441 -13.62 1.44 -21.38
C GLY A 441 -12.36 0.79 -21.92
N LYS A 442 -11.66 1.40 -22.88
CA LYS A 442 -10.44 0.83 -23.49
C LYS A 442 -9.18 1.37 -22.81
N PHE A 443 -8.36 0.48 -22.24
CA PHE A 443 -6.98 0.78 -21.87
C PHE A 443 -6.10 0.60 -23.12
N CYS A 444 -5.84 1.68 -23.87
CA CYS A 444 -4.96 1.62 -25.03
C CYS A 444 -4.39 2.99 -25.37
N GLY A 445 -3.11 3.00 -25.73
CA GLY A 445 -2.47 4.07 -26.49
C GLY A 445 -2.60 3.89 -28.01
N GLY A 446 -1.56 4.23 -28.75
CA GLY A 446 -1.47 4.03 -30.19
C GLY A 446 -0.19 4.58 -30.82
N LEU A 447 -0.05 4.34 -32.12
CA LEU A 447 1.10 4.70 -32.93
C LEU A 447 0.62 5.16 -34.31
N ASP A 448 1.01 6.36 -34.72
CA ASP A 448 0.86 6.86 -36.08
C ASP A 448 2.26 7.03 -36.69
N ASN A 449 2.64 6.08 -37.54
CA ASN A 449 3.98 6.01 -38.13
C ASN A 449 4.23 7.08 -39.19
N ASN A 450 3.18 7.77 -39.68
CA ASN A 450 3.24 8.74 -40.76
C ASN A 450 2.31 9.94 -40.44
N ALA A 451 2.42 10.49 -39.23
CA ALA A 451 1.54 11.56 -38.77
C ALA A 451 1.63 12.81 -39.68
N PHE A 452 2.86 13.14 -40.13
CA PHE A 452 3.17 14.24 -41.05
C PHE A 452 4.32 13.86 -41.98
#